data_AF-A0A150J402-F1
#
_entry.id   AF-A0A150J402-F1
#
_cell.length_a   1.000
_cell.length_b   1.000
_cell.length_c   1.000
_cell.angle_alpha   90.00
_cell.angle_beta   90.00
_cell.angle_gamma   90.00
#
_symmetry.space_group_name_H-M   'P 1'
#
loop_
_entity.id
_entity.type
_entity.pdbx_description
1 polymer ?
#
loop_
_entity_poly.entity_id
_entity_poly.type
_entity_poly.pdbx_seq_one_letter_code
_entity_poly.pdbx_strand_id
1 'polypeptide(L)'
;MKKRAFRRREINVKWILVERNGTSNLLRFVDTYTGETWNAGVGSILYRPLPNTLLGYIYIQAKCDKSNYSKVEIVANSSLQTDDASFTYFDIWSGTRAASELPFMDTSDVDDFAIDSDVIDEIQNDIATLQSDMSAAQGNIGILQTTTTALQSSVSGISGAIGSLQSDMTNAQSDIGTLQYGVSDLQALVTLTYPLDLMRGDIDTLEGQMSTAQSDIDTLESEMDTAQSDISNKIDKVLDKAGQLAVFDSAGEIRGSGVTPNHCVPTGRIIINPVADVPDGFLECNGQAVSRATYSNLFKVLGVTFGNGNGSTTFNVPDTRGFFLRGWNHGASVDPDAASRTNRGDGTTGDNVGTKQADELKTHTHKVVTAAHSASDGSHVEGTPSTAGIGFQNTNATGGNETRPKNIYMMFIIKT
;
A
#
# COMPACT_ATOMS: atom_id res chain seq x y z
N MET A 1 -22.09 33.43 101.65
CA MET A 1 -22.49 34.77 102.15
C MET A 1 -23.74 34.69 103.03
N LYS A 2 -23.56 34.77 104.36
CA LYS A 2 -24.67 34.91 105.33
C LYS A 2 -25.15 36.37 105.33
N LYS A 3 -26.41 36.64 105.00
CA LYS A 3 -27.03 37.97 105.14
C LYS A 3 -27.18 38.30 106.64
N ARG A 4 -26.51 39.32 107.15
CA ARG A 4 -26.77 39.93 108.48
C ARG A 4 -27.21 41.37 108.31
N ALA A 5 -28.36 41.70 108.90
CA ALA A 5 -29.11 42.93 108.67
C ALA A 5 -28.55 44.10 109.48
N PHE A 6 -28.34 45.25 108.82
CA PHE A 6 -28.17 46.55 109.47
C PHE A 6 -29.46 46.94 110.19
N ARG A 7 -29.46 47.05 111.53
CA ARG A 7 -30.56 47.68 112.27
C ARG A 7 -30.28 49.18 112.40
N ARG A 8 -31.12 50.04 111.81
CA ARG A 8 -31.23 51.45 112.23
C ARG A 8 -32.34 51.54 113.28
N ARG A 9 -32.04 52.03 114.48
CA ARG A 9 -33.04 52.47 115.48
C ARG A 9 -33.23 53.99 115.35
N GLU A 10 -34.48 54.44 115.27
CA GLU A 10 -34.88 55.86 115.18
C GLU A 10 -34.75 56.59 116.53
N ILE A 11 -34.37 57.88 116.48
CA ILE A 11 -34.13 58.78 117.62
C ILE A 11 -35.47 59.38 118.06
N ASN A 12 -35.94 59.05 119.27
CA ASN A 12 -37.23 59.50 119.81
C ASN A 12 -37.22 60.97 120.27
N VAL A 13 -38.31 61.66 119.97
CA VAL A 13 -38.64 63.05 120.34
C VAL A 13 -39.09 63.13 121.81
N LYS A 14 -38.39 63.90 122.66
CA LYS A 14 -38.80 64.16 124.05
C LYS A 14 -39.51 65.52 124.19
N TRP A 15 -40.65 65.55 124.89
CA TRP A 15 -41.38 66.76 125.25
C TRP A 15 -41.11 67.12 126.72
N ILE A 16 -40.84 68.40 126.98
CA ILE A 16 -40.69 68.93 128.36
C ILE A 16 -41.78 69.96 128.61
N LEU A 17 -42.57 69.73 129.67
CA LEU A 17 -43.65 70.61 130.13
C LEU A 17 -43.11 71.66 131.12
N VAL A 18 -43.53 72.92 131.02
CA VAL A 18 -43.13 74.00 131.94
C VAL A 18 -44.35 74.55 132.70
N GLU A 19 -44.35 74.42 134.02
CA GLU A 19 -45.44 74.87 134.91
C GLU A 19 -44.92 75.61 136.16
N ARG A 20 -45.76 76.37 136.87
CA ARG A 20 -45.40 77.03 138.14
C ARG A 20 -45.53 76.08 139.33
N ASN A 21 -44.53 76.03 140.20
CA ASN A 21 -44.56 75.22 141.41
C ASN A 21 -45.33 75.91 142.57
N GLY A 22 -46.66 75.76 142.58
CA GLY A 22 -47.51 76.21 143.69
C GLY A 22 -47.39 77.71 144.00
N THR A 23 -47.29 78.08 145.29
CA THR A 23 -47.18 79.49 145.74
C THR A 23 -45.79 80.11 145.50
N SER A 24 -44.79 79.33 145.08
CA SER A 24 -43.43 79.81 144.80
C SER A 24 -43.30 80.41 143.39
N ASN A 25 -42.35 81.32 143.17
CA ASN A 25 -42.05 81.91 141.86
C ASN A 25 -41.09 81.03 141.02
N LEU A 26 -41.07 79.72 141.24
CA LEU A 26 -40.17 78.78 140.58
C LEU A 26 -40.88 78.05 139.44
N LEU A 27 -40.20 77.92 138.29
CA LEU A 27 -40.64 77.10 137.16
C LEU A 27 -40.24 75.64 137.37
N ARG A 28 -41.17 74.72 137.12
CA ARG A 28 -41.01 73.27 137.14
C ARG A 28 -40.97 72.74 135.72
N PHE A 29 -39.95 71.95 135.40
CA PHE A 29 -39.82 71.21 134.15
C PHE A 29 -40.16 69.74 134.39
N VAL A 30 -40.97 69.14 133.51
CA VAL A 30 -41.37 67.73 133.59
C VAL A 30 -41.05 67.03 132.27
N ASP A 31 -40.21 65.99 132.30
CA ASP A 31 -40.02 65.09 131.15
C ASP A 31 -41.29 64.24 131.00
N THR A 32 -42.03 64.41 129.90
CA THR A 32 -43.32 63.71 129.73
C THR A 32 -43.17 62.23 129.42
N TYR A 33 -41.97 61.73 129.14
CA TYR A 33 -41.71 60.31 128.88
C TYR A 33 -41.27 59.57 130.14
N THR A 34 -40.42 60.16 130.97
CA THR A 34 -39.91 59.52 132.20
C THR A 34 -40.66 59.96 133.46
N GLY A 35 -41.39 61.08 133.43
CA GLY A 35 -42.11 61.65 134.58
C GLY A 35 -41.21 62.36 135.60
N GLU A 36 -39.91 62.47 135.33
CA GLU A 36 -38.95 63.14 136.21
C GLU A 36 -39.15 64.67 136.19
N THR A 37 -39.05 65.30 137.36
CA THR A 37 -39.34 66.74 137.50
C THR A 37 -38.25 67.51 138.21
N TRP A 38 -37.98 68.73 137.72
CA TRP A 38 -36.88 69.58 138.16
C TRP A 38 -37.36 71.04 138.35
N ASN A 39 -36.80 71.78 139.31
CA ASN A 39 -37.14 73.20 139.54
C ASN A 39 -35.95 74.12 139.21
N ALA A 40 -36.19 75.28 138.60
CA ALA A 40 -35.16 76.29 138.31
C ALA A 40 -35.30 77.56 139.19
N GLY A 41 -34.17 78.06 139.73
CA GLY A 41 -34.08 79.26 140.58
C GLY A 41 -34.15 80.59 139.81
N VAL A 42 -34.81 81.60 140.40
CA VAL A 42 -35.37 82.80 139.75
C VAL A 42 -34.35 83.94 139.46
N GLY A 43 -34.46 84.56 138.29
CA GLY A 43 -34.10 85.97 138.04
C GLY A 43 -35.35 86.75 137.61
N SER A 44 -35.83 87.64 138.48
CA SER A 44 -36.87 88.69 138.28
C SER A 44 -38.03 88.38 137.32
N ILE A 45 -39.05 87.64 137.79
CA ILE A 45 -40.36 87.58 137.13
C ILE A 45 -41.27 88.64 137.79
N LEU A 46 -41.52 89.73 137.04
CA LEU A 46 -42.34 90.86 137.46
C LEU A 46 -43.80 90.68 136.98
N TYR A 47 -44.41 89.53 137.24
CA TYR A 47 -45.83 89.31 136.97
C TYR A 47 -46.40 88.12 137.77
N ARG A 48 -47.69 88.18 138.14
CA ARG A 48 -48.41 87.14 138.89
C ARG A 48 -49.42 86.41 137.98
N PRO A 49 -49.03 85.37 137.23
CA PRO A 49 -49.97 84.49 136.54
C PRO A 49 -50.72 83.58 137.53
N LEU A 50 -51.94 83.16 137.17
CA LEU A 50 -52.82 82.30 137.97
C LEU A 50 -52.21 80.90 138.20
N PRO A 51 -52.48 80.24 139.34
CA PRO A 51 -51.96 78.89 139.62
C PRO A 51 -52.38 77.87 138.54
N ASN A 52 -51.48 76.94 138.19
CA ASN A 52 -51.71 75.83 137.24
C ASN A 52 -51.99 76.24 135.78
N THR A 53 -51.38 77.32 135.30
CA THR A 53 -51.44 77.69 133.87
C THR A 53 -50.22 77.11 133.15
N LEU A 54 -50.45 76.35 132.08
CA LEU A 54 -49.40 75.83 131.19
C LEU A 54 -48.68 76.99 130.50
N LEU A 55 -47.35 77.02 130.53
CA LEU A 55 -46.57 78.13 129.97
C LEU A 55 -45.94 77.83 128.60
N GLY A 56 -45.79 76.56 128.19
CA GLY A 56 -45.30 76.20 126.85
C GLY A 56 -44.67 74.81 126.77
N TYR A 57 -44.14 74.47 125.58
CA TYR A 57 -43.43 73.22 125.30
C TYR A 57 -42.03 73.48 124.73
N ILE A 58 -41.07 72.62 125.09
CA ILE A 58 -39.73 72.56 124.48
C ILE A 58 -39.56 71.19 123.82
N TYR A 59 -39.11 71.18 122.56
CA TYR A 59 -38.75 69.98 121.81
C TYR A 59 -37.24 69.91 121.57
N ILE A 60 -36.64 68.75 121.79
CA ILE A 60 -35.20 68.50 121.61
C ILE A 60 -34.98 67.43 120.53
N GLN A 61 -34.19 67.73 119.51
CA GLN A 61 -33.80 66.83 118.43
C GLN A 61 -32.29 66.55 118.45
N ALA A 62 -31.86 65.29 118.43
CA ALA A 62 -30.45 64.89 118.34
C ALA A 62 -30.08 64.37 116.94
N LYS A 63 -28.93 64.77 116.40
CA LYS A 63 -28.36 64.33 115.11
C LYS A 63 -26.92 63.86 115.31
N CYS A 64 -26.56 62.70 114.75
CA CYS A 64 -25.18 62.18 114.76
C CYS A 64 -24.48 62.53 113.43
N ASP A 65 -23.22 63.00 113.50
CA ASP A 65 -22.44 63.39 112.32
C ASP A 65 -21.89 62.16 111.56
N LYS A 66 -22.10 62.13 110.24
CA LYS A 66 -21.67 61.03 109.35
C LYS A 66 -20.15 60.89 109.26
N SER A 67 -19.39 61.95 109.52
CA SER A 67 -17.92 61.92 109.51
C SER A 67 -17.32 61.31 110.78
N ASN A 68 -18.06 61.29 111.89
CA ASN A 68 -17.53 60.85 113.17
C ASN A 68 -18.67 60.42 114.12
N TYR A 69 -18.87 59.10 114.25
CA TYR A 69 -19.94 58.50 115.05
C TYR A 69 -19.85 58.75 116.57
N SER A 70 -18.82 59.47 117.04
CA SER A 70 -18.60 59.81 118.45
C SER A 70 -19.17 61.18 118.88
N LYS A 71 -19.73 61.98 117.96
CA LYS A 71 -20.27 63.32 118.25
C LYS A 71 -21.76 63.43 117.85
N VAL A 72 -22.58 63.90 118.80
CA VAL A 72 -24.03 64.10 118.63
C VAL A 72 -24.37 65.58 118.82
N GLU A 73 -24.98 66.20 117.82
CA GLU A 73 -25.51 67.57 117.83
C GLU A 73 -26.94 67.57 118.39
N ILE A 74 -27.25 68.45 119.35
CA ILE A 74 -28.59 68.58 119.95
C ILE A 74 -29.16 69.97 119.65
N VAL A 75 -30.37 70.02 119.09
CA VAL A 75 -31.12 71.26 118.80
C VAL A 75 -32.39 71.29 119.67
N ALA A 76 -32.50 72.28 120.55
CA ALA A 76 -33.71 72.52 121.36
C ALA A 76 -34.49 73.72 120.81
N ASN A 77 -35.79 73.54 120.55
CA ASN A 77 -36.71 74.60 120.08
C ASN A 77 -37.86 74.75 121.08
N SER A 78 -38.20 75.99 121.44
CA SER A 78 -39.33 76.31 122.32
C SER A 78 -40.42 77.11 121.59
N SER A 79 -41.68 76.84 121.93
CA SER A 79 -42.85 77.61 121.50
C SER A 79 -43.61 78.10 122.74
N LEU A 80 -43.66 79.42 122.95
CA LEU A 80 -44.45 80.07 123.99
C LEU A 80 -45.67 80.78 123.36
N GLN A 81 -46.86 80.63 123.93
CA GLN A 81 -48.09 81.31 123.48
C GLN A 81 -48.68 82.08 124.67
N THR A 82 -48.58 83.41 124.66
CA THR A 82 -49.19 84.25 125.72
C THR A 82 -49.82 85.51 125.12
N ASP A 83 -51.06 85.82 125.53
CA ASP A 83 -51.89 86.93 125.03
C ASP A 83 -51.53 88.33 125.61
N ASP A 84 -50.32 88.53 126.13
CA ASP A 84 -49.91 89.82 126.73
C ASP A 84 -48.45 90.19 126.41
N ALA A 85 -48.22 91.46 126.03
CA ALA A 85 -47.05 91.93 125.29
C ALA A 85 -45.81 92.31 126.14
N SER A 86 -45.62 91.71 127.31
CA SER A 86 -44.50 92.04 128.23
C SER A 86 -43.54 90.88 128.55
N PHE A 87 -43.52 89.81 127.75
CA PHE A 87 -42.52 88.75 127.87
C PHE A 87 -41.36 88.96 126.89
N THR A 88 -40.28 89.59 127.35
CA THR A 88 -39.01 89.60 126.63
C THR A 88 -37.96 88.79 127.39
N TYR A 89 -37.46 87.75 126.71
CA TYR A 89 -36.22 86.99 126.97
C TYR A 89 -36.34 85.68 127.79
N PHE A 90 -36.27 84.54 127.08
CA PHE A 90 -35.97 83.21 127.62
C PHE A 90 -34.93 82.55 126.68
N ASP A 91 -33.65 82.68 126.99
CA ASP A 91 -32.56 82.08 126.20
C ASP A 91 -32.44 80.59 126.56
N ILE A 92 -32.76 79.68 125.63
CA ILE A 92 -32.49 78.25 125.76
C ILE A 92 -31.27 77.92 124.91
N TRP A 93 -30.23 77.44 125.58
CA TRP A 93 -28.89 77.13 125.06
C TRP A 93 -28.87 76.32 123.74
N SER A 94 -27.96 76.65 122.83
CA SER A 94 -27.61 75.87 121.62
C SER A 94 -26.08 75.72 121.48
N GLY A 95 -25.58 74.49 121.28
CA GLY A 95 -24.14 74.21 121.09
C GLY A 95 -23.79 72.71 120.98
N THR A 96 -22.58 72.39 120.49
CA THR A 96 -22.08 71.01 120.30
C THR A 96 -21.30 70.54 121.54
N ARG A 97 -21.55 69.31 122.03
CA ARG A 97 -20.79 68.66 123.12
C ARG A 97 -20.45 67.21 122.77
N ALA A 98 -19.46 66.63 123.47
CA ALA A 98 -19.19 65.20 123.38
C ALA A 98 -20.33 64.40 124.01
N ALA A 99 -20.66 63.22 123.45
CA ALA A 99 -21.74 62.37 123.97
C ALA A 99 -21.54 61.99 125.45
N SER A 100 -20.28 61.87 125.89
CA SER A 100 -19.88 61.56 127.27
C SER A 100 -20.12 62.68 128.29
N GLU A 101 -20.42 63.92 127.86
CA GLU A 101 -20.68 65.07 128.75
C GLU A 101 -22.17 65.37 128.96
N LEU A 102 -23.05 64.58 128.35
CA LEU A 102 -24.49 64.78 128.40
C LEU A 102 -25.11 63.85 129.45
N PRO A 103 -25.81 64.36 130.48
CA PRO A 103 -26.38 63.53 131.55
C PRO A 103 -27.49 62.55 131.11
N PHE A 104 -27.78 62.47 129.80
CA PHE A 104 -28.96 61.83 129.23
C PHE A 104 -28.66 60.74 128.18
N MET A 105 -27.40 60.30 127.99
CA MET A 105 -27.02 59.22 127.04
C MET A 105 -26.07 58.18 127.66
N ASP A 106 -26.40 56.90 127.52
CA ASP A 106 -25.55 55.74 127.86
C ASP A 106 -24.52 55.49 126.73
N THR A 107 -23.24 55.47 127.06
CA THR A 107 -22.13 55.39 126.09
C THR A 107 -21.83 53.97 125.61
N SER A 108 -22.52 52.94 126.12
CA SER A 108 -22.33 51.54 125.70
C SER A 108 -22.92 51.21 124.32
N ASP A 109 -23.77 52.06 123.76
CA ASP A 109 -24.36 51.92 122.41
C ASP A 109 -23.41 52.35 121.27
N VAL A 110 -22.23 52.90 121.58
CA VAL A 110 -21.31 53.47 120.57
C VAL A 110 -20.39 52.42 119.94
N ASP A 111 -20.04 51.35 120.68
CA ASP A 111 -19.15 50.28 120.22
C ASP A 111 -19.83 49.30 119.24
N ASP A 112 -21.17 49.23 119.23
CA ASP A 112 -21.96 48.38 118.30
C ASP A 112 -22.03 48.97 116.87
N PHE A 113 -21.41 50.13 116.64
CA PHE A 113 -21.36 50.81 115.34
C PHE A 113 -20.05 50.59 114.56
N ALA A 114 -19.03 49.99 115.17
CA ALA A 114 -17.74 49.72 114.53
C ALA A 114 -17.80 48.45 113.67
N ILE A 115 -17.37 48.54 112.41
CA ILE A 115 -17.22 47.38 111.52
C ILE A 115 -16.00 46.57 111.96
N ASP A 116 -16.17 45.26 112.12
CA ASP A 116 -15.13 44.29 112.54
C ASP A 116 -13.94 44.26 111.55
N SER A 117 -12.71 44.43 112.05
CA SER A 117 -11.48 44.48 111.23
C SER A 117 -11.20 43.18 110.48
N ASP A 118 -11.58 42.04 111.05
CA ASP A 118 -11.37 40.73 110.44
C ASP A 118 -12.18 40.57 109.13
N VAL A 119 -13.35 41.21 109.07
CA VAL A 119 -14.20 41.24 107.86
C VAL A 119 -13.54 42.08 106.77
N ILE A 120 -12.80 43.13 107.12
CA ILE A 120 -12.10 43.97 106.16
C ILE A 120 -10.92 43.19 105.55
N ASP A 121 -10.16 42.45 106.35
CA ASP A 121 -9.03 41.64 105.88
C ASP A 121 -9.48 40.49 104.98
N GLU A 122 -10.60 39.82 105.29
CA GLU A 122 -11.19 38.79 104.43
C GLU A 122 -11.58 39.36 103.06
N ILE A 123 -12.27 40.52 103.05
CA ILE A 123 -12.64 41.21 101.80
C ILE A 123 -11.40 41.61 101.00
N GLN A 124 -10.34 42.08 101.64
CA GLN A 124 -9.09 42.43 100.95
C GLN A 124 -8.40 41.23 100.32
N ASN A 125 -8.39 40.07 101.00
CA ASN A 125 -7.85 38.82 100.46
C ASN A 125 -8.68 38.30 99.26
N ASP A 126 -10.01 38.37 99.34
CA ASP A 126 -10.89 38.03 98.23
C ASP A 126 -10.65 38.97 97.03
N ILE A 127 -10.50 40.28 97.27
CA ILE A 127 -10.19 41.26 96.23
C ILE A 127 -8.84 40.95 95.58
N ALA A 128 -7.80 40.64 96.36
CA ALA A 128 -6.48 40.30 95.84
C ALA A 128 -6.54 39.03 94.96
N THR A 129 -7.30 38.02 95.38
CA THR A 129 -7.51 36.79 94.62
C THR A 129 -8.23 37.08 93.30
N LEU A 130 -9.32 37.87 93.34
CA LEU A 130 -10.06 38.29 92.13
C LEU A 130 -9.19 39.10 91.16
N GLN A 131 -8.27 39.93 91.66
CA GLN A 131 -7.32 40.68 90.82
C GLN A 131 -6.31 39.75 90.13
N SER A 132 -5.83 38.72 90.84
CA SER A 132 -4.97 37.69 90.27
C SER A 132 -5.68 36.90 89.16
N ASP A 133 -6.90 36.42 89.43
CA ASP A 133 -7.71 35.68 88.46
C ASP A 133 -8.04 36.51 87.21
N MET A 134 -8.34 37.80 87.40
CA MET A 134 -8.59 38.73 86.30
C MET A 134 -7.34 38.95 85.44
N SER A 135 -6.15 39.03 86.04
CA SER A 135 -4.89 39.16 85.31
C SER A 135 -4.58 37.88 84.50
N ALA A 136 -4.83 36.70 85.07
CA ALA A 136 -4.70 35.43 84.37
C ALA A 136 -5.69 35.31 83.20
N ALA A 137 -6.95 35.73 83.41
CA ALA A 137 -7.97 35.76 82.36
C ALA A 137 -7.58 36.71 81.21
N GLN A 138 -7.03 37.88 81.51
CA GLN A 138 -6.51 38.82 80.50
C GLN A 138 -5.34 38.20 79.70
N GLY A 139 -4.44 37.48 80.36
CA GLY A 139 -3.37 36.72 79.70
C GLY A 139 -3.92 35.67 78.73
N ASN A 140 -4.90 34.86 79.17
CA ASN A 140 -5.55 33.86 78.34
C ASN A 140 -6.29 34.49 77.14
N ILE A 141 -6.95 35.63 77.33
CA ILE A 141 -7.60 36.39 76.26
C ILE A 141 -6.57 36.86 75.22
N GLY A 142 -5.40 37.35 75.66
CA GLY A 142 -4.32 37.75 74.75
C GLY A 142 -3.76 36.58 73.91
N ILE A 143 -3.61 35.40 74.52
CA ILE A 143 -3.21 34.17 73.81
C ILE A 143 -4.27 33.76 72.78
N LEU A 144 -5.56 33.80 73.16
CA LEU A 144 -6.66 33.51 72.25
C LEU A 144 -6.69 34.47 71.06
N GLN A 145 -6.52 35.78 71.29
CA GLN A 145 -6.46 36.78 70.21
C GLN A 145 -5.30 36.52 69.23
N THR A 146 -4.13 36.16 69.76
CA THR A 146 -2.96 35.80 68.94
C THR A 146 -3.25 34.56 68.09
N THR A 147 -3.87 33.54 68.70
CA THR A 147 -4.24 32.29 68.01
C THR A 147 -5.30 32.53 66.94
N THR A 148 -6.31 33.34 67.22
CA THR A 148 -7.34 33.72 66.24
C THR A 148 -6.73 34.43 65.05
N THR A 149 -5.79 35.35 65.28
CA THR A 149 -5.09 36.07 64.20
C THR A 149 -4.30 35.09 63.31
N ALA A 150 -3.57 34.15 63.92
CA ALA A 150 -2.83 33.13 63.17
C ALA A 150 -3.74 32.19 62.36
N LEU A 151 -4.90 31.80 62.91
CA LEU A 151 -5.91 31.02 62.20
C LEU A 151 -6.50 31.81 61.03
N GLN A 152 -6.77 33.10 61.19
CA GLN A 152 -7.26 33.97 60.11
C GLN A 152 -6.25 34.07 58.96
N SER A 153 -4.95 34.23 59.26
CA SER A 153 -3.90 34.21 58.25
C SER A 153 -3.82 32.86 57.53
N SER A 154 -3.92 31.74 58.27
CA SER A 154 -3.93 30.40 57.68
C SER A 154 -5.12 30.19 56.75
N VAL A 155 -6.32 30.61 57.16
CA VAL A 155 -7.55 30.54 56.34
C VAL A 155 -7.41 31.39 55.07
N SER A 156 -6.83 32.59 55.17
CA SER A 156 -6.56 33.43 54.00
C SER A 156 -5.57 32.75 53.02
N GLY A 157 -4.51 32.14 53.54
CA GLY A 157 -3.56 31.36 52.72
C GLY A 157 -4.22 30.18 52.01
N ILE A 158 -5.05 29.41 52.73
CA ILE A 158 -5.82 28.30 52.16
C ILE A 158 -6.77 28.80 51.06
N SER A 159 -7.48 29.91 51.29
CA SER A 159 -8.36 30.51 50.27
C SER A 159 -7.60 30.92 49.02
N GLY A 160 -6.38 31.45 49.15
CA GLY A 160 -5.50 31.77 48.02
C GLY A 160 -5.08 30.52 47.24
N ALA A 161 -4.64 29.48 47.93
CA ALA A 161 -4.26 28.20 47.32
C ALA A 161 -5.44 27.53 46.59
N ILE A 162 -6.64 27.58 47.17
CA ILE A 162 -7.88 27.12 46.51
C ILE A 162 -8.12 27.92 45.22
N GLY A 163 -7.95 29.23 45.24
CA GLY A 163 -8.08 30.08 44.05
C GLY A 163 -7.10 29.69 42.93
N SER A 164 -5.82 29.42 43.28
CA SER A 164 -4.83 28.93 42.31
C SER A 164 -5.23 27.58 41.72
N LEU A 165 -5.65 26.61 42.54
CA LEU A 165 -6.11 25.30 42.08
C LEU A 165 -7.34 25.40 41.17
N GLN A 166 -8.25 26.33 41.42
CA GLN A 166 -9.41 26.59 40.57
C GLN A 166 -8.99 27.13 39.19
N SER A 167 -7.97 28.00 39.16
CA SER A 167 -7.39 28.49 37.90
C SER A 167 -6.72 27.37 37.11
N ASP A 168 -5.90 26.55 37.78
CA ASP A 168 -5.21 25.42 37.16
C ASP A 168 -6.21 24.39 36.59
N MET A 169 -7.29 24.11 37.34
CA MET A 169 -8.38 23.24 36.87
C MET A 169 -9.06 23.79 35.62
N THR A 170 -9.29 25.09 35.56
CA THR A 170 -9.90 25.75 34.39
C THR A 170 -8.99 25.63 33.16
N ASN A 171 -7.69 25.84 33.34
CA ASN A 171 -6.71 25.66 32.26
C ASN A 171 -6.68 24.21 31.78
N ALA A 172 -6.62 23.25 32.70
CA ALA A 172 -6.65 21.82 32.36
C ALA A 172 -7.94 21.44 31.61
N GLN A 173 -9.09 22.00 31.98
CA GLN A 173 -10.35 21.80 31.24
C GLN A 173 -10.30 22.35 29.82
N SER A 174 -9.65 23.51 29.61
CA SER A 174 -9.42 24.09 28.28
C SER A 174 -8.48 23.21 27.43
N ASP A 175 -7.38 22.73 28.04
CA ASP A 175 -6.44 21.83 27.38
C ASP A 175 -7.13 20.52 26.96
N ILE A 176 -7.94 19.94 27.85
CA ILE A 176 -8.76 18.76 27.57
C ILE A 176 -9.71 19.02 26.39
N GLY A 177 -10.38 20.19 26.35
CA GLY A 177 -11.25 20.55 25.23
C GLY A 177 -10.49 20.62 23.90
N THR A 178 -9.30 21.23 23.90
CA THR A 178 -8.43 21.30 22.71
C THR A 178 -7.99 19.91 22.25
N LEU A 179 -7.61 19.05 23.19
CA LEU A 179 -7.24 17.65 22.89
C LEU A 179 -8.44 16.87 22.34
N GLN A 180 -9.66 17.10 22.83
CA GLN A 180 -10.87 16.46 22.32
C GLN A 180 -11.16 16.84 20.86
N TYR A 181 -10.95 18.12 20.48
CA TYR A 181 -11.03 18.54 19.08
C TYR A 181 -9.98 17.83 18.24
N GLY A 182 -8.71 17.82 18.68
CA GLY A 182 -7.65 17.12 17.95
C GLY A 182 -7.91 15.61 17.79
N VAL A 183 -8.45 14.95 18.82
CA VAL A 183 -8.85 13.53 18.74
C VAL A 183 -10.00 13.34 17.75
N SER A 184 -10.96 14.27 17.67
CA SER A 184 -12.06 14.22 16.70
C SER A 184 -11.53 14.35 15.26
N ASP A 185 -10.57 15.24 15.03
CA ASP A 185 -9.90 15.39 13.73
C ASP A 185 -9.11 14.13 13.35
N LEU A 186 -8.41 13.51 14.31
CA LEU A 186 -7.71 12.23 14.09
C LEU A 186 -8.69 11.08 13.83
N GLN A 187 -9.85 11.05 14.49
CA GLN A 187 -10.89 10.06 14.21
C GLN A 187 -11.50 10.26 12.82
N ALA A 188 -11.62 11.50 12.34
CA ALA A 188 -11.96 11.76 10.94
C ALA A 188 -10.87 11.23 10.00
N LEU A 189 -9.58 11.31 10.35
CA LEU A 189 -8.51 10.71 9.56
C LEU A 189 -8.61 9.17 9.48
N VAL A 190 -9.07 8.50 10.55
CA VAL A 190 -9.33 7.04 10.53
C VAL A 190 -10.39 6.65 9.48
N THR A 191 -11.24 7.57 9.03
CA THR A 191 -12.18 7.28 7.93
C THR A 191 -11.51 7.10 6.56
N LEU A 192 -10.22 7.44 6.41
CA LEU A 192 -9.42 7.09 5.22
C LEU A 192 -9.19 5.58 5.06
N THR A 193 -9.56 4.76 6.05
CA THR A 193 -9.49 3.30 5.97
C THR A 193 -10.27 2.77 4.76
N TYR A 194 -11.46 3.30 4.48
CA TYR A 194 -12.30 2.81 3.38
C TYR A 194 -11.69 3.09 1.98
N PRO A 195 -11.25 4.32 1.65
CA PRO A 195 -10.52 4.57 0.42
C PRO A 195 -9.24 3.73 0.26
N LEU A 196 -8.50 3.49 1.34
CA LEU A 196 -7.29 2.66 1.30
C LEU A 196 -7.62 1.19 1.01
N ASP A 197 -8.70 0.65 1.59
CA ASP A 197 -9.16 -0.71 1.30
C ASP A 197 -9.63 -0.85 -0.15
N LEU A 198 -10.31 0.16 -0.71
CA LEU A 198 -10.66 0.17 -2.13
C LEU A 198 -9.43 0.20 -3.02
N MET A 199 -8.47 1.08 -2.73
CA MET A 199 -7.20 1.13 -3.47
C MET A 199 -6.44 -0.19 -3.37
N ARG A 200 -6.48 -0.85 -2.21
CA ARG A 200 -5.89 -2.18 -2.03
C ARG A 200 -6.58 -3.22 -2.92
N GLY A 201 -7.91 -3.23 -2.98
CA GLY A 201 -8.67 -4.12 -3.85
C GLY A 201 -8.43 -3.86 -5.35
N ASP A 202 -8.30 -2.60 -5.75
CA ASP A 202 -7.93 -2.22 -7.13
C ASP A 202 -6.52 -2.71 -7.48
N ILE A 203 -5.56 -2.59 -6.56
CA ILE A 203 -4.19 -3.14 -6.72
C ILE A 203 -4.24 -4.66 -6.87
N ASP A 204 -4.95 -5.37 -5.99
CA ASP A 204 -5.05 -6.84 -6.06
C ASP A 204 -5.71 -7.27 -7.40
N THR A 205 -6.68 -6.50 -7.90
CA THR A 205 -7.32 -6.74 -9.20
C THR A 205 -6.34 -6.53 -10.36
N LEU A 206 -5.56 -5.45 -10.34
CA LEU A 206 -4.53 -5.17 -11.34
C LEU A 206 -3.42 -6.23 -11.32
N GLU A 207 -3.01 -6.71 -10.14
CA GLU A 207 -2.06 -7.82 -9.98
C GLU A 207 -2.58 -9.09 -10.64
N GLY A 208 -3.87 -9.42 -10.46
CA GLY A 208 -4.52 -10.54 -11.14
C GLY A 208 -4.52 -10.39 -12.66
N GLN A 209 -4.89 -9.22 -13.17
CA GLN A 209 -4.89 -8.94 -14.62
C GLN A 209 -3.48 -9.03 -15.23
N MET A 210 -2.46 -8.51 -14.54
CA MET A 210 -1.06 -8.64 -14.98
C MET A 210 -0.60 -10.09 -15.01
N SER A 211 -1.00 -10.91 -14.03
CA SER A 211 -0.67 -12.34 -14.03
C SER A 211 -1.29 -13.07 -15.22
N THR A 212 -2.52 -12.73 -15.60
CA THR A 212 -3.16 -13.29 -16.80
C THR A 212 -2.45 -12.83 -18.07
N ALA A 213 -2.17 -11.54 -18.20
CA ALA A 213 -1.45 -11.01 -19.36
C ALA A 213 -0.05 -11.63 -19.53
N GLN A 214 0.65 -11.90 -18.42
CA GLN A 214 1.93 -12.59 -18.46
C GLN A 214 1.78 -14.03 -18.97
N SER A 215 0.76 -14.76 -18.51
CA SER A 215 0.47 -16.11 -19.01
C SER A 215 0.12 -16.14 -20.50
N ASP A 216 -0.61 -15.13 -20.99
CA ASP A 216 -0.94 -15.00 -22.41
C ASP A 216 0.33 -14.73 -23.24
N ILE A 217 1.24 -13.87 -22.75
CA ILE A 217 2.53 -13.61 -23.39
C ILE A 217 3.36 -14.90 -23.47
N ASP A 218 3.50 -15.64 -22.37
CA ASP A 218 4.25 -16.90 -22.34
C ASP A 218 3.66 -17.93 -23.33
N THR A 219 2.33 -17.94 -23.48
CA THR A 219 1.64 -18.80 -24.45
C THR A 219 1.95 -18.39 -25.89
N LEU A 220 1.87 -17.09 -26.19
CA LEU A 220 2.18 -16.56 -27.52
C LEU A 220 3.64 -16.80 -27.91
N GLU A 221 4.57 -16.70 -26.97
CA GLU A 221 5.98 -17.04 -27.20
C GLU A 221 6.15 -18.50 -27.61
N SER A 222 5.50 -19.43 -26.90
CA SER A 222 5.51 -20.87 -27.22
C SER A 222 4.88 -21.19 -28.58
N GLU A 223 3.77 -20.54 -28.92
CA GLU A 223 3.13 -20.68 -30.24
C GLU A 223 4.02 -20.16 -31.37
N MET A 224 4.72 -19.04 -31.15
CA MET A 224 5.65 -18.46 -32.11
C MET A 224 6.85 -19.37 -32.35
N ASP A 225 7.43 -19.94 -31.30
CA ASP A 225 8.51 -20.93 -31.40
C ASP A 225 8.09 -22.16 -32.21
N THR A 226 6.86 -22.64 -31.94
CA THR A 226 6.27 -23.77 -32.69
C THR A 226 6.08 -23.42 -34.16
N ALA A 227 5.52 -22.26 -34.47
CA ALA A 227 5.31 -21.80 -35.84
C ALA A 227 6.65 -21.64 -36.60
N GLN A 228 7.68 -21.13 -35.92
CA GLN A 228 9.01 -20.96 -36.50
C GLN A 228 9.69 -22.30 -36.79
N SER A 229 9.52 -23.29 -35.91
CA SER A 229 9.94 -24.67 -36.15
C SER A 229 9.23 -25.29 -37.36
N ASP A 230 7.90 -25.12 -37.45
CA ASP A 230 7.10 -25.61 -38.58
C ASP A 230 7.49 -24.98 -39.91
N ILE A 231 7.76 -23.68 -39.93
CA ILE A 231 8.25 -22.96 -41.12
C ILE A 231 9.61 -23.52 -41.54
N SER A 232 10.54 -23.71 -40.60
CA SER A 232 11.86 -24.28 -40.88
C SER A 232 11.74 -25.68 -41.48
N ASN A 233 10.93 -26.55 -40.86
CA ASN A 233 10.66 -27.89 -41.37
C ASN A 233 10.02 -27.89 -42.77
N LYS A 234 9.13 -26.93 -43.06
CA LYS A 234 8.52 -26.78 -44.40
C LYS A 234 9.54 -26.29 -45.42
N ILE A 235 10.42 -25.36 -45.06
CA ILE A 235 11.51 -24.88 -45.92
C ILE A 235 12.42 -26.05 -46.29
N ASP A 236 12.83 -26.86 -45.31
CA ASP A 236 13.68 -28.03 -45.55
C ASP A 236 13.01 -29.02 -46.53
N LYS A 237 11.72 -29.30 -46.34
CA LYS A 237 10.95 -30.16 -47.27
C LYS A 237 10.82 -29.58 -48.67
N VAL A 238 10.68 -28.26 -48.80
CA VAL A 238 10.62 -27.58 -50.11
C VAL A 238 11.97 -27.64 -50.81
N LEU A 239 13.07 -27.41 -50.08
CA LEU A 239 14.42 -27.50 -50.62
C LEU A 239 14.76 -28.93 -51.08
N ASP A 240 14.39 -29.94 -50.30
CA ASP A 240 14.55 -31.35 -50.68
C ASP A 240 13.77 -31.68 -51.97
N LYS A 241 12.49 -31.30 -52.04
CA LYS A 241 11.68 -31.48 -53.26
C LYS A 241 12.24 -30.72 -54.46
N ALA A 242 12.75 -29.51 -54.27
CA ALA A 242 13.39 -28.74 -55.33
C ALA A 242 14.67 -29.43 -55.84
N GLY A 243 15.47 -30.03 -54.94
CA GLY A 243 16.64 -30.83 -55.30
C GLY A 243 16.30 -32.12 -56.06
N GLN A 244 15.16 -32.74 -55.75
CA GLN A 244 14.65 -33.91 -56.49
C GLN A 244 14.07 -33.52 -57.85
N LEU A 245 13.46 -32.34 -57.95
CA LEU A 245 12.91 -31.79 -59.21
C LEU A 245 14.00 -31.25 -60.15
N ALA A 246 15.26 -31.12 -59.71
CA ALA A 246 16.38 -30.93 -60.63
C ALA A 246 16.50 -32.17 -61.53
N VAL A 247 15.74 -32.15 -62.63
CA VAL A 247 15.59 -33.27 -63.55
C VAL A 247 16.88 -33.49 -64.34
N PHE A 248 17.71 -32.46 -64.45
CA PHE A 248 18.98 -32.50 -65.14
C PHE A 248 20.12 -32.74 -64.16
N ASP A 249 20.96 -33.74 -64.43
CA ASP A 249 22.25 -33.85 -63.76
C ASP A 249 23.22 -32.74 -64.21
N SER A 250 24.44 -32.74 -63.66
CA SER A 250 25.50 -31.80 -64.05
C SER A 250 25.93 -31.91 -65.53
N ALA A 251 25.46 -32.94 -66.25
CA ALA A 251 25.66 -33.13 -67.69
C ALA A 251 24.43 -32.75 -68.53
N GLY A 252 23.33 -32.28 -67.90
CA GLY A 252 22.11 -31.89 -68.60
C GLY A 252 21.18 -33.06 -68.93
N GLU A 253 21.36 -34.25 -68.33
CA GLU A 253 20.56 -35.44 -68.63
C GLU A 253 19.47 -35.72 -67.58
N ILE A 254 18.34 -36.29 -68.02
CA ILE A 254 17.23 -36.71 -67.15
C ILE A 254 17.72 -37.78 -66.16
N ARG A 255 17.87 -37.41 -64.89
CA ARG A 255 18.40 -38.27 -63.82
C ARG A 255 17.66 -39.61 -63.76
N GLY A 256 18.40 -40.71 -63.91
CA GLY A 256 17.89 -42.08 -63.76
C GLY A 256 17.10 -42.64 -64.95
N SER A 257 16.90 -41.87 -66.02
CA SER A 257 16.19 -42.38 -67.21
C SER A 257 17.02 -43.36 -68.02
N GLY A 258 18.36 -43.28 -67.96
CA GLY A 258 19.27 -44.05 -68.81
C GLY A 258 19.10 -43.76 -70.32
N VAL A 259 18.26 -42.77 -70.68
CA VAL A 259 17.99 -42.38 -72.06
C VAL A 259 19.03 -41.33 -72.45
N THR A 260 20.20 -41.82 -72.84
CA THR A 260 21.12 -40.98 -73.61
C THR A 260 20.48 -40.68 -74.98
N PRO A 261 20.81 -39.54 -75.62
CA PRO A 261 20.31 -39.18 -76.97
C PRO A 261 20.55 -40.24 -78.06
N ASN A 262 21.35 -41.27 -77.77
CA ASN A 262 21.71 -42.38 -78.67
C ASN A 262 20.64 -43.47 -78.84
N HIS A 263 19.49 -43.37 -78.19
CA HIS A 263 18.39 -44.37 -78.29
C HIS A 263 17.45 -44.20 -79.49
N CYS A 264 17.65 -43.20 -80.35
CA CYS A 264 16.75 -42.98 -81.50
C CYS A 264 16.99 -43.98 -82.66
N VAL A 265 18.14 -44.68 -82.69
CA VAL A 265 18.46 -45.69 -83.71
C VAL A 265 18.84 -47.01 -83.04
N PRO A 266 18.11 -48.11 -83.26
CA PRO A 266 18.47 -49.42 -82.70
C PRO A 266 19.83 -49.93 -83.21
N THR A 267 20.59 -50.61 -82.34
CA THR A 267 21.86 -51.25 -82.70
C THR A 267 21.67 -52.25 -83.87
N GLY A 268 22.65 -52.28 -84.79
CA GLY A 268 22.65 -53.13 -85.97
C GLY A 268 21.84 -52.61 -87.17
N ARG A 269 21.25 -51.40 -87.08
CA ARG A 269 20.65 -50.75 -88.25
C ARG A 269 21.74 -50.10 -89.11
N ILE A 270 21.65 -50.33 -90.42
CA ILE A 270 22.49 -49.66 -91.42
C ILE A 270 21.78 -48.40 -91.89
N ILE A 271 22.48 -47.27 -91.90
CA ILE A 271 22.02 -45.99 -92.43
C ILE A 271 23.04 -45.44 -93.43
N ILE A 272 22.58 -44.51 -94.27
CA ILE A 272 23.42 -43.83 -95.25
C ILE A 272 24.00 -42.57 -94.61
N ASN A 273 25.31 -42.43 -94.65
CA ASN A 273 26.06 -41.28 -94.17
C ASN A 273 26.56 -40.44 -95.35
N PRO A 274 26.23 -39.14 -95.42
CA PRO A 274 26.61 -38.29 -96.55
C PRO A 274 28.04 -37.75 -96.48
N VAL A 275 28.74 -37.96 -95.35
CA VAL A 275 30.10 -37.46 -95.11
C VAL A 275 31.08 -38.62 -94.90
N ALA A 276 32.38 -38.34 -95.01
CA ALA A 276 33.43 -39.34 -94.83
C ALA A 276 33.65 -39.73 -93.36
N ASP A 277 33.38 -38.82 -92.42
CA ASP A 277 33.56 -39.08 -91.00
C ASP A 277 32.43 -39.95 -90.45
N VAL A 278 32.79 -41.02 -89.75
CA VAL A 278 31.84 -41.90 -89.07
C VAL A 278 31.43 -41.26 -87.74
N PRO A 279 30.13 -40.95 -87.52
CA PRO A 279 29.68 -40.37 -86.25
C PRO A 279 29.87 -41.32 -85.07
N ASP A 280 29.99 -40.75 -83.86
CA ASP A 280 30.07 -41.52 -82.62
C ASP A 280 28.87 -42.48 -82.48
N GLY A 281 29.17 -43.72 -82.07
CA GLY A 281 28.18 -44.77 -81.93
C GLY A 281 27.82 -45.50 -83.23
N PHE A 282 28.57 -45.28 -84.32
CA PHE A 282 28.46 -46.00 -85.58
C PHE A 282 29.81 -46.57 -86.04
N LEU A 283 29.77 -47.56 -86.94
CA LEU A 283 30.92 -48.11 -87.65
C LEU A 283 30.66 -48.10 -89.15
N GLU A 284 31.68 -47.89 -89.98
CA GLU A 284 31.57 -48.09 -91.42
C GLU A 284 31.36 -49.58 -91.77
N CYS A 285 30.45 -49.86 -92.71
CA CYS A 285 30.26 -51.18 -93.31
C CYS A 285 31.35 -51.49 -94.37
N ASN A 286 32.59 -51.65 -93.91
CA ASN A 286 33.78 -51.89 -94.75
C ASN A 286 34.41 -53.29 -94.56
N GLY A 287 33.69 -54.24 -93.95
CA GLY A 287 34.18 -55.61 -93.74
C GLY A 287 35.17 -55.78 -92.57
N GLN A 288 35.51 -54.72 -91.83
CA GLN A 288 36.47 -54.79 -90.73
C GLN A 288 36.06 -55.75 -89.62
N ALA A 289 37.05 -56.40 -88.98
CA ALA A 289 36.84 -57.19 -87.79
C ALA A 289 36.85 -56.29 -86.54
N VAL A 290 35.80 -56.35 -85.73
CA VAL A 290 35.62 -55.51 -84.54
C VAL A 290 35.44 -56.35 -83.27
N SER A 291 35.73 -55.75 -82.11
CA SER A 291 35.73 -56.42 -80.80
C SER A 291 34.31 -56.82 -80.36
N ARG A 292 34.13 -58.10 -79.99
CA ARG A 292 32.88 -58.61 -79.40
C ARG A 292 32.60 -57.97 -78.03
N ALA A 293 33.66 -57.64 -77.28
CA ALA A 293 33.52 -57.03 -75.96
C ALA A 293 33.09 -55.56 -76.07
N THR A 294 33.74 -54.80 -76.96
CA THR A 294 33.46 -53.38 -77.18
C THR A 294 32.08 -53.16 -77.81
N TYR A 295 31.72 -54.00 -78.78
CA TYR A 295 30.47 -53.90 -79.53
C TYR A 295 29.54 -55.08 -79.24
N SER A 296 29.31 -55.35 -77.95
CA SER A 296 28.56 -56.54 -77.50
C SER A 296 27.12 -56.57 -77.99
N ASN A 297 26.44 -55.41 -78.05
CA ASN A 297 25.08 -55.32 -78.57
C ASN A 297 25.05 -55.56 -80.09
N LEU A 298 26.00 -55.01 -80.84
CA LEU A 298 26.11 -55.27 -82.27
C LEU A 298 26.45 -56.74 -82.56
N PHE A 299 27.32 -57.35 -81.76
CA PHE A 299 27.62 -58.78 -81.87
C PHE A 299 26.40 -59.66 -81.60
N LYS A 300 25.53 -59.32 -80.65
CA LYS A 300 24.26 -60.04 -80.44
C LYS A 300 23.35 -59.99 -81.67
N VAL A 301 23.40 -58.91 -82.45
CA VAL A 301 22.57 -58.74 -83.65
C VAL A 301 23.18 -59.45 -84.86
N LEU A 302 24.47 -59.28 -85.12
CA LEU A 302 25.13 -59.80 -86.33
C LEU A 302 25.74 -61.19 -86.17
N GLY A 303 26.11 -61.58 -84.95
CA GLY A 303 26.92 -62.77 -84.70
C GLY A 303 28.18 -62.78 -85.57
N VAL A 304 28.35 -63.85 -86.34
CA VAL A 304 29.47 -64.04 -87.29
C VAL A 304 29.01 -64.05 -88.75
N THR A 305 27.78 -63.57 -89.04
CA THR A 305 27.16 -63.62 -90.37
C THR A 305 28.01 -63.03 -91.49
N PHE A 306 28.80 -61.99 -91.20
CA PHE A 306 29.67 -61.32 -92.18
C PHE A 306 31.14 -61.71 -92.06
N GLY A 307 31.44 -62.72 -91.23
CA GLY A 307 32.79 -63.23 -91.01
C GLY A 307 33.08 -63.49 -89.53
N ASN A 308 33.86 -64.54 -89.28
CA ASN A 308 34.21 -65.00 -87.93
C ASN A 308 35.24 -64.10 -87.21
N GLY A 309 35.75 -63.05 -87.85
CA GLY A 309 36.92 -62.31 -87.39
C GLY A 309 38.10 -63.25 -87.17
N ASN A 310 38.73 -63.15 -86.01
CA ASN A 310 39.77 -64.05 -85.54
C ASN A 310 39.25 -65.38 -84.94
N GLY A 311 37.96 -65.66 -85.04
CA GLY A 311 37.33 -66.88 -84.51
C GLY A 311 37.04 -66.89 -83.01
N SER A 312 37.46 -65.88 -82.23
CA SER A 312 37.31 -65.86 -80.77
C SER A 312 36.78 -64.53 -80.22
N THR A 313 37.53 -63.44 -80.40
CA THR A 313 37.26 -62.15 -79.73
C THR A 313 36.72 -61.07 -80.66
N THR A 314 36.64 -61.36 -81.96
CA THR A 314 36.17 -60.41 -82.98
C THR A 314 35.08 -61.01 -83.87
N PHE A 315 34.39 -60.15 -84.60
CA PHE A 315 33.43 -60.49 -85.65
C PHE A 315 33.49 -59.40 -86.75
N ASN A 316 33.10 -59.74 -87.97
CA ASN A 316 33.13 -58.77 -89.07
C ASN A 316 31.80 -58.01 -89.19
N VAL A 317 31.89 -56.73 -89.52
CA VAL A 317 30.76 -55.95 -90.04
C VAL A 317 30.56 -56.25 -91.54
N PRO A 318 29.40 -55.95 -92.15
CA PRO A 318 29.22 -56.08 -93.59
C PRO A 318 30.26 -55.29 -94.39
N ASP A 319 30.63 -55.75 -95.58
CA ASP A 319 31.35 -54.96 -96.57
C ASP A 319 30.41 -54.62 -97.73
N THR A 320 29.90 -53.39 -97.74
CA THR A 320 28.94 -52.91 -98.76
C THR A 320 29.59 -51.99 -99.79
N ARG A 321 30.90 -51.76 -99.69
CA ARG A 321 31.61 -50.84 -100.59
C ARG A 321 31.56 -51.35 -102.01
N GLY A 322 31.13 -50.50 -102.93
CA GLY A 322 31.02 -50.82 -104.36
C GLY A 322 29.81 -51.71 -104.73
N PHE A 323 28.97 -52.12 -103.77
CA PHE A 323 27.77 -52.91 -104.05
C PHE A 323 26.51 -52.06 -104.04
N PHE A 324 25.56 -52.39 -104.94
CA PHE A 324 24.17 -51.97 -104.77
C PHE A 324 23.46 -52.89 -103.79
N LEU A 325 22.77 -52.30 -102.82
CA LEU A 325 21.90 -53.06 -101.94
C LEU A 325 20.58 -53.35 -102.65
N ARG A 326 20.13 -54.61 -102.57
CA ARG A 326 18.80 -55.04 -102.99
C ARG A 326 18.05 -55.65 -101.82
N GLY A 327 16.72 -55.67 -101.92
CA GLY A 327 15.90 -56.47 -101.02
C GLY A 327 16.27 -57.94 -101.11
N TRP A 328 16.22 -58.64 -99.97
CA TRP A 328 16.42 -60.09 -99.94
C TRP A 328 15.26 -60.78 -100.67
N ASN A 329 15.56 -61.70 -101.60
CA ASN A 329 14.55 -62.39 -102.38
C ASN A 329 13.63 -63.23 -101.48
N HIS A 330 14.17 -63.95 -100.50
CA HIS A 330 13.40 -64.67 -99.47
C HIS A 330 12.28 -65.54 -100.06
N GLY A 331 12.59 -66.29 -101.12
CA GLY A 331 11.63 -67.15 -101.81
C GLY A 331 10.64 -66.45 -102.74
N ALA A 332 10.77 -65.14 -102.98
CA ALA A 332 10.02 -64.45 -104.02
C ALA A 332 10.43 -64.94 -105.42
N SER A 333 9.54 -64.76 -106.42
CA SER A 333 9.80 -65.18 -107.80
C SER A 333 10.46 -64.08 -108.67
N VAL A 334 10.93 -63.00 -108.05
CA VAL A 334 11.50 -61.83 -108.75
C VAL A 334 12.99 -61.96 -109.03
N ASP A 335 13.68 -62.86 -108.32
CA ASP A 335 15.10 -63.17 -108.50
C ASP A 335 15.27 -64.68 -108.80
N PRO A 336 14.95 -65.16 -110.02
CA PRO A 336 14.93 -66.58 -110.35
C PRO A 336 16.28 -67.30 -110.18
N ASP A 337 17.37 -66.54 -110.23
CA ASP A 337 18.74 -67.01 -110.08
C ASP A 337 19.30 -66.74 -108.66
N ALA A 338 18.48 -66.42 -107.65
CA ALA A 338 18.94 -66.17 -106.27
C ALA A 338 19.77 -67.32 -105.65
N ALA A 339 19.66 -68.55 -106.18
CA ALA A 339 20.52 -69.67 -105.76
C ALA A 339 22.00 -69.51 -106.21
N SER A 340 22.29 -68.67 -107.21
CA SER A 340 23.63 -68.43 -107.76
C SER A 340 24.50 -67.47 -106.93
N ARG A 341 23.91 -66.85 -105.89
CA ARG A 341 24.59 -65.78 -105.12
C ARG A 341 25.84 -66.31 -104.42
N THR A 342 26.88 -65.50 -104.49
CA THR A 342 28.22 -65.81 -103.98
C THR A 342 28.36 -65.46 -102.49
N ASN A 343 29.48 -65.92 -101.92
CA ASN A 343 29.75 -65.89 -100.50
C ASN A 343 29.66 -64.49 -99.87
N ARG A 344 28.97 -64.38 -98.73
CA ARG A 344 28.86 -63.15 -97.92
C ARG A 344 29.98 -62.91 -96.91
N GLY A 345 30.92 -63.84 -96.74
CA GLY A 345 32.07 -63.73 -95.82
C GLY A 345 32.19 -64.89 -94.82
N ASP A 346 31.15 -65.72 -94.69
CA ASP A 346 31.08 -66.86 -93.76
C ASP A 346 31.03 -68.23 -94.48
N GLY A 347 31.09 -68.25 -95.81
CA GLY A 347 30.92 -69.44 -96.65
C GLY A 347 29.50 -69.63 -97.19
N THR A 348 28.52 -68.87 -96.71
CA THR A 348 27.11 -68.98 -97.13
C THR A 348 26.91 -68.42 -98.54
N THR A 349 26.32 -69.22 -99.43
CA THR A 349 25.91 -68.85 -100.80
C THR A 349 24.38 -68.95 -100.96
N GLY A 350 23.85 -68.59 -102.14
CA GLY A 350 22.41 -68.69 -102.47
C GLY A 350 21.53 -67.63 -101.82
N ASP A 351 20.21 -67.87 -101.72
CA ASP A 351 19.20 -66.89 -101.29
C ASP A 351 19.24 -66.58 -99.78
N ASN A 352 20.31 -65.92 -99.33
CA ASN A 352 20.54 -65.55 -97.94
C ASN A 352 20.96 -64.08 -97.84
N VAL A 353 20.57 -63.41 -96.74
CA VAL A 353 20.96 -62.01 -96.48
C VAL A 353 22.48 -61.85 -96.53
N GLY A 354 22.96 -60.85 -97.27
CA GLY A 354 24.38 -60.52 -97.38
C GLY A 354 25.14 -61.23 -98.50
N THR A 355 24.54 -62.25 -99.14
CA THR A 355 25.15 -62.91 -100.31
C THR A 355 25.21 -61.96 -101.51
N LYS A 356 26.18 -62.20 -102.40
CA LYS A 356 26.60 -61.21 -103.40
C LYS A 356 26.30 -61.69 -104.82
N GLN A 357 25.81 -60.80 -105.68
CA GLN A 357 25.71 -61.03 -107.13
C GLN A 357 26.85 -60.28 -107.81
N ALA A 358 27.46 -60.89 -108.83
CA ALA A 358 28.32 -60.16 -109.76
C ALA A 358 27.45 -59.29 -110.70
N ASP A 359 28.07 -58.45 -111.49
CA ASP A 359 27.38 -57.75 -112.57
C ASP A 359 26.86 -58.75 -113.62
N GLU A 360 25.66 -58.48 -114.14
CA GLU A 360 25.03 -59.32 -115.16
C GLU A 360 24.20 -58.46 -116.12
N LEU A 361 24.30 -58.79 -117.41
CA LEU A 361 23.44 -58.24 -118.46
C LEU A 361 22.42 -59.30 -118.86
N LYS A 362 21.14 -58.91 -118.97
CA LYS A 362 20.11 -59.82 -119.46
C LYS A 362 20.49 -60.33 -120.86
N THR A 363 20.49 -61.66 -121.04
CA THR A 363 20.74 -62.30 -122.34
C THR A 363 19.83 -61.70 -123.40
N HIS A 364 20.43 -61.22 -124.49
CA HIS A 364 19.73 -60.65 -125.63
C HIS A 364 20.46 -60.99 -126.92
N THR A 365 19.74 -60.99 -128.05
CA THR A 365 20.33 -61.20 -129.38
C THR A 365 20.00 -60.02 -130.29
N HIS A 366 20.91 -59.70 -131.19
CA HIS A 366 20.69 -58.73 -132.26
C HIS A 366 20.61 -59.48 -133.58
N LYS A 367 19.48 -59.38 -134.28
CA LYS A 367 19.34 -59.98 -135.62
C LYS A 367 19.82 -58.98 -136.66
N VAL A 368 21.05 -59.14 -137.14
CA VAL A 368 21.52 -58.44 -138.32
C VAL A 368 21.26 -59.33 -139.53
N VAL A 369 20.44 -58.87 -140.46
CA VAL A 369 20.14 -59.62 -141.69
C VAL A 369 21.26 -59.25 -142.70
N THR A 370 22.05 -60.20 -143.24
CA THR A 370 23.23 -59.89 -144.13
C THR A 370 23.49 -60.78 -145.36
N ALA A 371 23.50 -60.28 -146.63
CA ALA A 371 23.80 -60.96 -147.93
C ALA A 371 24.89 -60.28 -148.71
N ALA A 372 25.67 -61.12 -149.38
CA ALA A 372 26.42 -60.74 -150.56
C ALA A 372 25.57 -60.86 -151.84
N HIS A 373 25.51 -59.77 -152.62
CA HIS A 373 25.20 -59.85 -154.05
C HIS A 373 26.50 -59.67 -154.84
N SER A 374 26.71 -60.50 -155.87
CA SER A 374 27.86 -60.40 -156.78
C SER A 374 27.62 -59.27 -157.78
N ALA A 375 28.22 -58.09 -157.53
CA ALA A 375 28.34 -57.03 -158.53
C ALA A 375 29.80 -56.92 -158.99
N SER A 376 29.99 -56.70 -160.29
CA SER A 376 31.25 -56.78 -161.04
C SER A 376 32.25 -55.62 -160.80
N ASP A 377 32.13 -54.87 -159.69
CA ASP A 377 32.96 -53.69 -159.42
C ASP A 377 33.42 -53.55 -157.95
N GLY A 378 33.75 -54.68 -157.31
CA GLY A 378 34.47 -54.68 -156.03
C GLY A 378 33.56 -54.80 -154.79
N SER A 379 34.11 -55.47 -153.78
CA SER A 379 33.38 -55.99 -152.62
C SER A 379 33.07 -54.91 -151.57
N HIS A 380 31.79 -54.70 -151.28
CA HIS A 380 31.28 -53.90 -150.17
C HIS A 380 30.24 -54.74 -149.39
N VAL A 381 30.26 -54.65 -148.06
CA VAL A 381 29.42 -55.45 -147.15
C VAL A 381 28.22 -54.61 -146.71
N GLU A 382 27.05 -54.87 -147.30
CA GLU A 382 25.74 -54.38 -146.84
C GLU A 382 24.81 -55.56 -146.52
N GLY A 383 23.91 -55.38 -145.55
CA GLY A 383 23.23 -56.51 -144.97
C GLY A 383 21.86 -56.90 -145.58
N THR A 384 21.71 -58.07 -146.28
CA THR A 384 20.62 -59.12 -146.12
C THR A 384 20.66 -60.42 -147.01
N PRO A 385 20.60 -61.70 -146.50
CA PRO A 385 21.46 -62.92 -146.63
C PRO A 385 21.64 -63.79 -147.91
N SER A 386 22.90 -64.16 -148.21
CA SER A 386 23.30 -65.05 -149.30
C SER A 386 24.28 -66.14 -148.86
N THR A 387 24.11 -67.31 -149.46
CA THR A 387 24.48 -68.66 -149.01
C THR A 387 25.99 -69.00 -149.15
N ALA A 388 26.88 -68.03 -148.99
CA ALA A 388 28.33 -68.23 -149.11
C ALA A 388 29.07 -67.77 -147.85
N GLY A 389 29.63 -68.73 -147.10
CA GLY A 389 30.68 -68.53 -146.07
C GLY A 389 30.37 -67.50 -144.97
N ILE A 390 29.89 -67.96 -143.81
CA ILE A 390 29.63 -67.10 -142.64
C ILE A 390 30.97 -66.64 -142.05
N GLY A 391 31.36 -65.39 -142.29
CA GLY A 391 32.39 -64.70 -141.52
C GLY A 391 31.77 -64.04 -140.29
N PHE A 392 32.22 -64.40 -139.08
CA PHE A 392 31.79 -63.73 -137.86
C PHE A 392 32.48 -62.38 -137.74
N GLN A 393 31.71 -61.29 -137.74
CA GLN A 393 32.20 -59.97 -137.36
C GLN A 393 31.74 -59.71 -135.91
N ASN A 394 32.67 -59.67 -134.98
CA ASN A 394 32.37 -59.28 -133.61
C ASN A 394 32.27 -57.76 -133.53
N THR A 395 31.28 -57.25 -132.81
CA THR A 395 31.27 -55.85 -132.39
C THR A 395 32.49 -55.57 -131.51
N ASN A 396 33.07 -54.38 -131.60
CA ASN A 396 34.09 -53.95 -130.64
C ASN A 396 33.49 -53.82 -129.23
N ALA A 397 34.32 -53.97 -128.20
CA ALA A 397 33.91 -53.68 -126.82
C ALA A 397 33.46 -52.20 -126.72
N THR A 398 32.24 -51.99 -126.21
CA THR A 398 31.70 -50.65 -125.92
C THR A 398 31.23 -50.63 -124.48
N GLY A 399 31.63 -49.61 -123.72
CA GLY A 399 31.36 -49.50 -122.28
C GLY A 399 32.64 -49.50 -121.43
N GLY A 400 32.48 -49.70 -120.11
CA GLY A 400 33.57 -49.85 -119.15
C GLY A 400 33.51 -51.19 -118.41
N ASN A 401 34.29 -51.35 -117.33
CA ASN A 401 34.41 -52.60 -116.57
C ASN A 401 33.10 -53.11 -115.93
N GLU A 402 32.06 -52.29 -115.84
CA GLU A 402 30.79 -52.64 -115.22
C GLU A 402 29.64 -51.85 -115.87
N THR A 403 28.46 -52.48 -116.02
CA THR A 403 27.22 -51.78 -116.35
C THR A 403 26.56 -51.28 -115.07
N ARG A 404 26.54 -49.96 -114.83
CA ARG A 404 25.95 -49.36 -113.62
C ARG A 404 24.99 -48.19 -113.93
N PRO A 405 23.86 -48.04 -113.20
CA PRO A 405 23.04 -46.83 -113.24
C PRO A 405 23.80 -45.59 -112.75
N LYS A 406 23.26 -44.38 -113.00
CA LYS A 406 23.79 -43.14 -112.39
C LYS A 406 23.72 -43.28 -110.86
N ASN A 407 24.87 -43.19 -110.18
CA ASN A 407 24.96 -43.32 -108.72
C ASN A 407 25.75 -42.15 -108.09
N ILE A 408 25.57 -41.97 -106.79
CA ILE A 408 26.33 -41.06 -105.93
C ILE A 408 26.96 -41.89 -104.80
N TYR A 409 28.21 -41.60 -104.47
CA TYR A 409 28.94 -42.31 -103.40
C TYR A 409 28.47 -41.79 -102.04
N MET A 410 27.92 -42.68 -101.24
CA MET A 410 27.57 -42.45 -99.84
C MET A 410 28.10 -43.60 -99.00
N MET A 411 28.45 -43.33 -97.74
CA MET A 411 28.98 -44.35 -96.85
C MET A 411 27.84 -45.06 -96.13
N PHE A 412 27.84 -46.39 -96.11
CA PHE A 412 26.94 -47.14 -95.25
C PHE A 412 27.59 -47.31 -93.88
N ILE A 413 26.89 -46.89 -92.83
CA ILE A 413 27.33 -47.03 -91.45
C ILE A 413 26.31 -47.85 -90.65
N ILE A 414 26.77 -48.60 -89.66
CA ILE A 414 25.96 -49.45 -88.80
C ILE A 414 26.02 -48.96 -87.35
N LYS A 415 24.85 -48.86 -86.71
CA LYS A 415 24.74 -48.45 -85.29
C LYS A 415 25.38 -49.53 -84.40
N THR A 416 26.32 -49.13 -83.54
CA THR A 416 27.02 -50.02 -82.60
C THR A 416 26.27 -50.35 -81.34
#